data_AF-A0A1A9BQ99-F1
#
_entry.id   AF-A0A1A9BQ99-F1
#
_cell.length_a   1.000
_cell.length_b   1.000
_cell.length_c   1.000
_cell.angle_alpha   90.00
_cell.angle_beta   90.00
_cell.angle_gamma   90.00
#
_symmetry.space_group_name_H-M   'P 1'
#
loop_
_entity.id
_entity.type
_entity.pdbx_description
1 polymer ?
#
loop_
_entity_poly.entity_id
_entity_poly.type
_entity_poly.pdbx_seq_one_letter_code
_entity_poly.pdbx_strand_id
1 'polypeptide(L)'
;MTGDDELDRWGLRIAEWAAPGETSLAAETARDYAAGGTARGELFRTGGLAPGGFGGGITTVLPELLDALAYAADAVKAALGSQQFANAVSAAALLVSLRARRDGAAESAAADEPPEEIVREPPEEIVRAALRMCERLRARGVDAATAEELVARLTSRLLAAEDRADAAAFLDALVANEPPEPAVRRSRGPLTPVRRLTGAALGLLRRRTASGADPVPTREESNGA
;
A
#
# COMPACT_ATOMS: atom_id res chain seq x y z
N MET A 1 -16.80 -9.52 29.00
CA MET A 1 -15.99 -8.55 28.23
C MET A 1 -16.94 -7.94 27.22
N THR A 2 -17.15 -6.64 27.28
CA THR A 2 -18.02 -5.94 26.32
C THR A 2 -17.25 -5.76 25.00
N GLY A 3 -17.95 -5.49 23.89
CA GLY A 3 -17.30 -5.25 22.59
C GLY A 3 -16.33 -4.05 22.64
N ASP A 4 -16.60 -3.07 23.50
CA ASP A 4 -15.75 -1.90 23.70
C ASP A 4 -14.41 -2.26 24.38
N ASP A 5 -14.42 -3.16 25.37
CA ASP A 5 -13.20 -3.64 26.02
C ASP A 5 -12.26 -4.34 25.02
N GLU A 6 -12.83 -4.98 24.01
CA GLU A 6 -12.09 -5.67 22.96
C GLU A 6 -11.49 -4.70 21.94
N LEU A 7 -12.28 -3.72 21.50
CA LEU A 7 -11.82 -2.62 20.63
C LEU A 7 -10.69 -1.83 21.27
N ASP A 8 -10.82 -1.47 22.55
CA ASP A 8 -9.79 -0.70 23.27
C ASP A 8 -8.47 -1.48 23.35
N ARG A 9 -8.53 -2.76 23.73
CA ARG A 9 -7.34 -3.61 23.89
C ARG A 9 -6.64 -3.85 22.55
N TRP A 10 -7.38 -4.21 21.51
CA TRP A 10 -6.80 -4.48 20.19
C TRP A 10 -6.37 -3.21 19.47
N GLY A 11 -7.12 -2.12 19.62
CA GLY A 11 -6.70 -0.80 19.15
C GLY A 11 -5.33 -0.43 19.71
N LEU A 12 -5.14 -0.58 21.03
CA LEU A 12 -3.86 -0.34 21.68
C LEU A 12 -2.75 -1.26 21.15
N ARG A 13 -2.98 -2.58 21.09
CA ARG A 13 -2.00 -3.54 20.56
C ARG A 13 -1.56 -3.18 19.14
N ILE A 14 -2.50 -2.85 18.26
CA ILE A 14 -2.20 -2.48 16.87
C ILE A 14 -1.36 -1.19 16.81
N ALA A 15 -1.71 -0.19 17.62
CA ALA A 15 -0.93 1.04 17.71
C ALA A 15 0.49 0.77 18.23
N GLU A 16 0.67 -0.04 19.28
CA GLU A 16 1.99 -0.42 19.78
C GLU A 16 2.85 -1.11 18.70
N TRP A 17 2.23 -1.89 17.81
CA TRP A 17 2.96 -2.58 16.76
C TRP A 17 3.32 -1.65 15.61
N ALA A 18 2.35 -0.88 15.11
CA ALA A 18 2.46 -0.24 13.81
C ALA A 18 2.47 1.30 13.86
N ALA A 19 1.94 1.91 14.92
CA ALA A 19 1.88 3.36 15.12
C ALA A 19 2.14 3.77 16.59
N PRO A 20 3.36 3.56 17.14
CA PRO A 20 3.62 3.76 18.58
C PRO A 20 3.34 5.18 19.07
N GLY A 21 3.48 6.18 18.19
CA GLY A 21 3.17 7.59 18.48
C GLY A 21 1.68 7.89 18.68
N GLU A 22 0.79 6.95 18.35
CA GLU A 22 -0.68 7.11 18.42
C GLU A 22 -1.31 6.27 19.54
N THR A 23 -0.50 5.61 20.37
CA THR A 23 -0.96 4.72 21.46
C THR A 23 -1.92 5.40 22.44
N SER A 24 -1.73 6.68 22.74
CA SER A 24 -2.60 7.45 23.65
C SER A 24 -4.01 7.67 23.12
N LEU A 25 -4.21 7.62 21.80
CA LEU A 25 -5.49 7.82 21.12
C LEU A 25 -6.06 6.51 20.57
N ALA A 26 -5.37 5.39 20.77
CA ALA A 26 -5.64 4.16 20.04
C ALA A 26 -7.01 3.56 20.35
N ALA A 27 -7.39 3.55 21.62
CA ALA A 27 -8.68 3.06 22.09
C ALA A 27 -9.85 3.88 21.52
N GLU A 28 -9.77 5.22 21.64
CA GLU A 28 -10.77 6.13 21.08
C GLU A 28 -10.87 6.01 19.55
N THR A 29 -9.73 5.96 18.87
CA THR A 29 -9.67 5.79 17.41
C THR A 29 -10.32 4.48 16.96
N ALA A 30 -10.08 3.38 17.68
CA ALA A 30 -10.70 2.08 17.38
C ALA A 30 -12.21 2.10 17.59
N ARG A 31 -12.70 2.74 18.66
CA ARG A 31 -14.13 2.91 18.94
C ARG A 31 -14.81 3.81 17.90
N ASP A 32 -14.23 4.96 17.58
CA ASP A 32 -14.76 5.87 16.56
C ASP A 32 -14.78 5.23 15.17
N TYR A 33 -13.74 4.46 14.85
CA TYR A 33 -13.71 3.68 13.62
C TYR A 33 -14.81 2.61 13.64
N ALA A 34 -14.92 1.80 14.69
CA ALA A 34 -15.92 0.73 14.77
C ALA A 34 -17.36 1.26 14.78
N ALA A 35 -17.61 2.42 15.41
CA ALA A 35 -18.92 3.09 15.41
C ALA A 35 -19.38 3.49 14.00
N GLY A 36 -18.45 3.76 13.09
CA GLY A 36 -18.77 4.13 11.71
C GLY A 36 -19.34 5.54 11.56
N GLY A 37 -20.11 5.75 10.49
CA GLY A 37 -20.83 7.00 10.23
C GLY A 37 -19.96 8.26 10.30
N THR A 38 -20.44 9.27 11.01
CA THR A 38 -19.75 10.57 11.16
C THR A 38 -18.46 10.44 11.96
N ALA A 39 -18.42 9.67 13.04
CA ALA A 39 -17.23 9.51 13.88
C ALA A 39 -16.04 8.97 13.08
N ARG A 40 -16.24 7.85 12.38
CA ARG A 40 -15.25 7.31 11.42
C ARG A 40 -14.88 8.33 10.33
N GLY A 41 -15.86 9.09 9.84
CA GLY A 41 -15.65 10.11 8.82
C GLY A 41 -14.77 11.28 9.28
N GLU A 42 -14.84 11.68 10.55
CA GLU A 42 -14.01 12.75 11.12
C GLU A 42 -12.54 12.32 11.21
N LEU A 43 -12.25 11.05 11.53
CA LEU A 43 -10.87 10.53 11.60
C LEU A 43 -10.08 10.81 10.31
N PHE A 44 -10.73 10.66 9.16
CA PHE A 44 -10.09 10.87 7.85
C PHE A 44 -10.17 12.32 7.35
N ARG A 45 -10.99 13.17 7.98
CA ARG A 45 -11.11 14.59 7.60
C ARG A 45 -10.05 15.43 8.29
N THR A 46 -9.73 15.12 9.54
CA THR A 46 -8.76 15.86 10.38
C THR A 46 -7.32 15.43 10.12
N GLY A 47 -7.07 14.18 9.71
CA GLY A 47 -5.73 13.64 9.42
C GLY A 47 -4.93 14.35 8.30
N GLY A 48 -5.55 15.27 7.55
CA GLY A 48 -4.88 16.06 6.52
C GLY A 48 -4.62 17.53 6.86
N LEU A 49 -5.15 18.05 7.97
CA LEU A 49 -5.18 19.49 8.25
C LEU A 49 -5.03 19.76 9.75
N ALA A 50 -3.80 19.71 10.27
CA ALA A 50 -3.48 20.46 11.47
C ALA A 50 -3.35 21.96 11.10
N PRO A 51 -4.24 22.85 11.54
CA PRO A 51 -4.12 24.28 11.25
C PRO A 51 -2.98 24.86 12.10
N GLY A 52 -1.92 25.34 11.47
CA GLY A 52 -0.89 26.17 12.12
C GLY A 52 0.48 25.53 12.41
N GLY A 53 0.73 24.28 12.01
CA GLY A 53 2.04 23.65 12.17
C GLY A 53 2.98 23.95 11.00
N PHE A 54 4.02 24.76 11.21
CA PHE A 54 5.16 24.81 10.29
C PHE A 54 5.82 23.41 10.23
N GLY A 55 5.58 22.66 9.14
CA GLY A 55 6.43 21.57 8.67
C GLY A 55 6.58 20.36 9.59
N GLY A 56 5.48 19.68 9.95
CA GLY A 56 5.57 18.43 10.71
C GLY A 56 4.21 17.88 11.14
N GLY A 57 3.21 17.91 10.25
CA GLY A 57 1.92 17.30 10.54
C GLY A 57 2.13 15.82 10.81
N ILE A 58 1.84 15.39 12.04
CA ILE A 58 1.80 13.98 12.40
C ILE A 58 0.68 13.38 11.56
N THR A 59 1.02 12.75 10.44
CA THR A 59 0.08 11.94 9.68
C THR A 59 -0.32 10.80 10.61
N THR A 60 -1.55 10.81 11.07
CA THR A 60 -2.12 9.65 11.76
C THR A 60 -2.15 8.50 10.77
N VAL A 61 -1.69 7.32 11.19
CA VAL A 61 -1.63 6.10 10.39
C VAL A 61 -2.57 5.04 10.95
N LEU A 62 -2.94 5.15 12.24
CA LEU A 62 -3.82 4.19 12.88
C LEU A 62 -5.21 4.09 12.21
N PRO A 63 -5.90 5.19 11.87
CA PRO A 63 -7.18 5.10 11.15
C PRO A 63 -7.07 4.35 9.82
N GLU A 64 -5.99 4.56 9.07
CA GLU A 64 -5.70 3.90 7.80
C GLU A 64 -5.39 2.41 7.98
N LEU A 65 -4.71 2.04 9.06
CA LEU A 65 -4.45 0.64 9.41
C LEU A 65 -5.73 -0.09 9.80
N LEU A 66 -6.59 0.52 10.61
CA LEU A 66 -7.90 -0.04 10.96
C LEU A 66 -8.77 -0.20 9.72
N ASP A 67 -8.73 0.76 8.79
CA ASP A 67 -9.42 0.67 7.50
C ASP A 67 -8.87 -0.45 6.60
N ALA A 68 -7.55 -0.61 6.54
CA ALA A 68 -6.92 -1.70 5.80
C ALA A 68 -7.26 -3.07 6.40
N LEU A 69 -7.28 -3.19 7.73
CA LEU A 69 -7.69 -4.41 8.44
C LEU A 69 -9.15 -4.74 8.19
N ALA A 70 -10.05 -3.75 8.34
CA ALA A 70 -11.47 -3.94 8.08
C ALA A 70 -11.73 -4.35 6.62
N TYR A 71 -11.02 -3.74 5.66
CA TYR A 71 -11.11 -4.10 4.25
C TYR A 71 -10.61 -5.53 3.95
N ALA A 72 -9.59 -5.98 4.68
CA ALA A 72 -9.03 -7.33 4.53
C ALA A 72 -9.61 -8.35 5.53
N ALA A 73 -10.63 -7.99 6.32
CA ALA A 73 -11.06 -8.75 7.50
C ALA A 73 -11.34 -10.21 7.21
N ASP A 74 -12.06 -10.53 6.12
CA ASP A 74 -12.37 -11.92 5.77
C ASP A 74 -11.13 -12.73 5.42
N ALA A 75 -10.16 -12.14 4.71
CA ALA A 75 -8.90 -12.79 4.38
C ALA A 75 -8.03 -12.98 5.63
N VAL A 76 -8.00 -11.99 6.54
CA VAL A 76 -7.27 -12.09 7.81
C VAL A 76 -7.91 -13.15 8.71
N LYS A 77 -9.25 -13.22 8.79
CA LYS A 77 -9.96 -14.27 9.54
C LYS A 77 -9.71 -15.66 8.95
N ALA A 78 -9.75 -15.80 7.62
CA ALA A 78 -9.42 -17.05 6.95
C ALA A 78 -7.97 -17.49 7.26
N ALA A 79 -7.03 -16.54 7.27
CA ALA A 79 -5.67 -16.80 7.70
C ALA A 79 -5.60 -17.26 9.17
N LEU A 80 -6.23 -16.54 10.10
CA LEU A 80 -6.26 -16.86 11.54
C LEU A 80 -6.85 -18.25 11.84
N GLY A 81 -7.86 -18.66 11.06
CA GLY A 81 -8.51 -19.97 11.17
C GLY A 81 -7.75 -21.12 10.51
N SER A 82 -6.71 -20.84 9.70
CA SER A 82 -5.95 -21.88 9.01
C SER A 82 -5.08 -22.68 9.98
N GLN A 83 -5.14 -24.01 9.90
CA GLN A 83 -4.29 -24.90 10.72
C GLN A 83 -2.78 -24.73 10.44
N GLN A 84 -2.43 -24.16 9.28
CA GLN A 84 -1.03 -23.96 8.85
C GLN A 84 -0.36 -22.73 9.51
N PHE A 85 -1.11 -21.98 10.33
CA PHE A 85 -0.68 -20.74 10.97
C PHE A 85 0.48 -20.91 11.95
N ALA A 86 0.58 -22.06 12.62
CA ALA A 86 1.69 -22.37 13.53
C ALA A 86 3.06 -22.44 12.82
N ASN A 87 3.09 -22.62 11.50
CA ASN A 87 4.30 -22.64 10.68
C ASN A 87 4.50 -21.32 9.88
N ALA A 88 3.54 -20.40 9.92
CA ALA A 88 3.52 -19.21 9.06
C ALA A 88 4.41 -18.06 9.56
N VAL A 89 4.78 -18.05 10.85
CA VAL A 89 5.73 -17.07 11.41
C VAL A 89 7.10 -17.16 10.70
N SER A 90 7.56 -18.36 10.36
CA SER A 90 8.77 -18.57 9.56
C SER A 90 8.62 -18.07 8.12
N ALA A 91 7.45 -18.22 7.50
CA ALA A 91 7.19 -17.73 6.15
C ALA A 91 7.10 -16.19 6.07
N ALA A 92 6.54 -15.54 7.09
CA ALA A 92 6.54 -14.09 7.21
C ALA A 92 7.97 -13.53 7.43
N ALA A 93 8.77 -14.20 8.26
CA ALA A 93 10.20 -13.88 8.41
C ALA A 93 10.97 -14.05 7.09
N LEU A 94 10.62 -15.05 6.27
CA LEU A 94 11.18 -15.24 4.94
C LEU A 94 10.77 -14.13 3.96
N LEU A 95 9.51 -13.67 3.97
CA LEU A 95 9.09 -12.54 3.13
C LEU A 95 9.80 -11.22 3.50
N VAL A 96 10.00 -10.97 4.80
CA VAL A 96 10.80 -9.83 5.29
C VAL A 96 12.27 -10.00 4.89
N SER A 97 12.83 -11.21 4.99
CA SER A 97 14.23 -11.50 4.62
C SER A 97 14.48 -11.44 3.12
N LEU A 98 13.54 -11.91 2.30
CA LEU A 98 13.60 -11.83 0.84
C LEU A 98 13.56 -10.37 0.38
N ARG A 99 12.82 -9.51 1.09
CA ARG A 99 12.79 -8.07 0.83
C ARG A 99 14.07 -7.37 1.27
N ALA A 100 14.61 -7.68 2.45
CA ALA A 100 15.90 -7.17 2.91
C ALA A 100 17.03 -7.50 1.91
N ARG A 101 16.98 -8.70 1.30
CA ARG A 101 17.90 -9.10 0.22
C ARG A 101 17.67 -8.32 -1.08
N ARG A 102 16.43 -8.00 -1.44
CA ARG A 102 16.10 -7.23 -2.65
C ARG A 102 16.48 -5.76 -2.53
N ASP A 103 16.32 -5.17 -1.36
CA ASP A 103 16.70 -3.79 -1.07
C ASP A 103 18.22 -3.65 -0.81
N GLY A 104 18.87 -4.70 -0.30
CA GLY A 104 20.32 -4.80 -0.13
C GLY A 104 21.11 -5.21 -1.38
N ALA A 105 20.45 -5.70 -2.45
CA ALA A 105 21.10 -6.13 -3.69
C ALA A 105 21.66 -4.98 -4.54
N ALA A 106 21.50 -3.72 -4.11
CA ALA A 106 22.23 -2.60 -4.69
C ALA A 106 23.69 -2.50 -4.19
N GLU A 107 24.06 -3.19 -3.10
CA GLU A 107 25.38 -3.02 -2.48
C GLU A 107 25.87 -4.27 -1.72
N SER A 108 26.01 -5.42 -2.40
CA SER A 108 27.04 -6.43 -2.06
C SER A 108 26.97 -7.63 -3.00
N ALA A 109 27.86 -7.62 -3.99
CA ALA A 109 28.30 -8.83 -4.68
C ALA A 109 29.49 -9.42 -3.91
N ALA A 110 29.26 -10.13 -2.81
CA ALA A 110 30.24 -11.06 -2.24
C ALA A 110 29.61 -11.97 -1.16
N ALA A 111 29.73 -13.28 -1.40
CA ALA A 111 29.91 -14.37 -0.44
C ALA A 111 28.90 -14.53 0.72
N ASP A 112 27.95 -15.46 0.57
CA ASP A 112 27.89 -16.72 1.34
C ASP A 112 26.64 -17.49 0.89
N GLU A 113 26.78 -18.77 0.49
CA GLU A 113 25.63 -19.63 0.22
C GLU A 113 24.94 -19.97 1.56
N PRO A 114 23.66 -19.59 1.74
CA PRO A 114 22.92 -19.98 2.93
C PRO A 114 22.51 -21.46 2.84
N PRO A 115 22.28 -22.13 3.99
CA PRO A 115 21.76 -23.50 3.99
C PRO A 115 20.43 -23.56 3.25
N GLU A 116 20.17 -24.68 2.56
CA GLU A 116 18.87 -25.00 1.94
C GLU A 116 17.78 -25.09 3.02
N GLU A 117 17.28 -23.95 3.46
CA GLU A 117 16.08 -23.83 4.26
C GLU A 117 14.90 -24.14 3.34
N ILE A 118 14.13 -25.18 3.66
CA ILE A 118 12.95 -25.58 2.90
C ILE A 118 12.01 -24.37 2.80
N VAL A 119 12.03 -23.69 1.66
CA VAL A 119 11.17 -22.55 1.37
C VAL A 119 9.74 -23.06 1.29
N ARG A 120 9.04 -23.06 2.43
CA ARG A 120 7.61 -23.34 2.45
C ARG A 120 6.90 -22.08 1.98
N GLU A 121 6.16 -22.21 0.88
CA GLU A 121 5.34 -21.12 0.37
C GLU A 121 4.39 -20.62 1.46
N PRO A 122 4.26 -19.30 1.65
CA PRO A 122 3.33 -18.74 2.62
C PRO A 122 1.90 -19.17 2.24
N PRO A 123 1.05 -19.49 3.23
CA PRO A 123 -0.36 -19.79 2.98
C PRO A 123 -1.02 -18.70 2.13
N GLU A 124 -1.76 -19.09 1.09
CA GLU A 124 -2.37 -18.17 0.12
C GLU A 124 -3.24 -17.08 0.80
N GLU A 125 -3.94 -17.43 1.88
CA GLU A 125 -4.78 -16.48 2.62
C GLU A 125 -3.99 -15.35 3.27
N ILE A 126 -2.77 -15.63 3.76
CA ILE A 126 -1.90 -14.62 4.36
C ILE A 126 -1.41 -13.66 3.29
N VAL A 127 -0.99 -14.19 2.14
CA VAL A 127 -0.55 -13.37 1.00
C VAL A 127 -1.72 -12.50 0.50
N ARG A 128 -2.90 -13.08 0.37
CA ARG A 128 -4.12 -12.37 -0.05
C ARG A 128 -4.49 -11.26 0.92
N ALA A 129 -4.45 -11.52 2.23
CA ALA A 129 -4.70 -10.52 3.26
C ALA A 129 -3.69 -9.36 3.18
N ALA A 130 -2.39 -9.69 3.11
CA ALA A 130 -1.33 -8.70 3.04
C ALA A 130 -1.46 -7.81 1.78
N LEU A 131 -1.72 -8.39 0.62
CA LEU A 131 -1.91 -7.63 -0.63
C LEU A 131 -3.11 -6.67 -0.53
N ARG A 132 -4.25 -7.13 0.00
CA ARG A 132 -5.43 -6.27 0.18
C ARG A 132 -5.17 -5.12 1.14
N MET A 133 -4.45 -5.36 2.23
CA MET A 133 -4.08 -4.31 3.18
C MET A 133 -3.13 -3.29 2.52
N CYS A 134 -2.11 -3.75 1.80
CA CYS A 134 -1.19 -2.87 1.06
C CYS A 134 -1.93 -2.00 0.03
N GLU A 135 -2.81 -2.60 -0.78
CA GLU A 135 -3.64 -1.88 -1.75
C GLU A 135 -4.49 -0.81 -1.05
N ARG A 136 -5.08 -1.16 0.09
CA ARG A 136 -5.94 -0.24 0.84
C ARG A 136 -5.17 0.92 1.45
N LEU A 137 -4.04 0.66 2.10
CA LEU A 137 -3.17 1.70 2.65
C LEU A 137 -2.69 2.67 1.56
N ARG A 138 -2.31 2.14 0.40
CA ARG A 138 -1.91 2.96 -0.76
C ARG A 138 -3.06 3.80 -1.29
N ALA A 139 -4.28 3.25 -1.34
CA ALA A 139 -5.47 4.02 -1.72
C ALA A 139 -5.76 5.18 -0.73
N ARG A 140 -5.31 5.05 0.52
CA ARG A 140 -5.36 6.12 1.54
C ARG A 140 -4.19 7.10 1.47
N GLY A 141 -3.19 6.85 0.61
CA GLY A 141 -2.06 7.74 0.39
C GLY A 141 -0.80 7.41 1.19
N VAL A 142 -0.78 6.26 1.90
CA VAL A 142 0.46 5.71 2.46
C VAL A 142 1.36 5.27 1.31
N ASP A 143 2.64 5.65 1.34
CA ASP A 143 3.57 5.24 0.29
C ASP A 143 3.81 3.73 0.30
N ALA A 144 4.31 3.20 -0.82
CA ALA A 144 4.41 1.76 -1.03
C ALA A 144 5.36 1.07 -0.04
N ALA A 145 6.47 1.71 0.33
CA ALA A 145 7.46 1.11 1.22
C ALA A 145 6.92 1.05 2.65
N THR A 146 6.36 2.16 3.13
CA THR A 146 5.75 2.22 4.46
C THR A 146 4.53 1.31 4.57
N ALA A 147 3.66 1.25 3.55
CA ALA A 147 2.50 0.35 3.57
C ALA A 147 2.91 -1.11 3.72
N GLU A 148 3.94 -1.54 2.99
CA GLU A 148 4.42 -2.92 3.04
C GLU A 148 5.09 -3.26 4.37
N GLU A 149 5.88 -2.33 4.93
CA GLU A 149 6.48 -2.50 6.26
C GLU A 149 5.41 -2.63 7.34
N LEU A 150 4.42 -1.74 7.34
CA LEU A 150 3.31 -1.77 8.31
C LEU A 150 2.54 -3.08 8.23
N VAL A 151 2.22 -3.54 7.02
CA VAL A 151 1.52 -4.81 6.79
C VAL A 151 2.36 -5.99 7.26
N ALA A 152 3.64 -6.06 6.90
CA ALA A 152 4.52 -7.16 7.33
C ALA A 152 4.61 -7.23 8.86
N ARG A 153 4.76 -6.08 9.53
CA ARG A 153 4.83 -6.00 10.99
C ARG A 153 3.50 -6.38 11.65
N LEU A 154 2.39 -5.86 11.15
CA LEU A 154 1.05 -6.14 11.68
C LEU A 154 0.67 -7.60 11.47
N THR A 155 0.87 -8.14 10.26
CA THR A 155 0.62 -9.55 9.96
C THR A 155 1.49 -10.43 10.85
N SER A 156 2.81 -10.22 10.94
CA SER A 156 3.67 -11.05 11.81
C SER A 156 3.25 -11.05 13.28
N ARG A 157 2.80 -9.91 13.82
CA ARG A 157 2.29 -9.80 15.19
C ARG A 157 0.94 -10.48 15.38
N LEU A 158 0.02 -10.34 14.43
CA LEU A 158 -1.23 -11.09 14.41
C LEU A 158 -0.98 -12.60 14.30
N LEU A 159 0.02 -13.01 13.51
CA LEU A 159 0.43 -14.41 13.39
C LEU A 159 0.99 -14.98 14.71
N ALA A 160 1.70 -14.14 15.46
CA ALA A 160 2.30 -14.51 16.74
C ALA A 160 1.33 -14.42 17.94
N ALA A 161 0.14 -13.84 17.76
CA ALA A 161 -0.82 -13.69 18.84
C ALA A 161 -1.42 -15.04 19.26
N GLU A 162 -1.45 -15.30 20.57
CA GLU A 162 -2.06 -16.50 21.16
C GLU A 162 -3.60 -16.44 21.06
N ASP A 163 -4.17 -15.24 21.24
CA ASP A 163 -5.62 -14.98 21.30
C ASP A 163 -6.24 -14.83 19.89
N ARG A 164 -6.20 -15.88 19.07
CA ARG A 164 -6.72 -15.81 17.68
C ARG A 164 -8.23 -15.58 17.58
N ALA A 165 -8.97 -16.16 18.53
CA ALA A 165 -10.42 -15.98 18.60
C ALA A 165 -10.78 -14.51 18.91
N ASP A 166 -10.08 -13.90 19.86
CA ASP A 166 -10.21 -12.47 20.18
C ASP A 166 -9.81 -11.58 18.99
N ALA A 167 -8.76 -11.94 18.24
CA ALA A 167 -8.39 -11.19 17.03
C ALA A 167 -9.51 -11.22 15.99
N ALA A 168 -10.17 -12.37 15.82
CA ALA A 168 -11.29 -12.51 14.90
C ALA A 168 -12.53 -11.72 15.37
N ALA A 169 -12.85 -11.78 16.67
CA ALA A 169 -13.96 -11.02 17.25
C ALA A 169 -13.75 -9.50 17.15
N PHE A 170 -12.51 -9.03 17.35
CA PHE A 170 -12.14 -7.64 17.05
C PHE A 170 -12.38 -7.26 15.59
N LEU A 171 -11.99 -8.11 14.63
CA LEU A 171 -12.23 -7.85 13.21
C LEU A 171 -13.73 -7.80 12.89
N ASP A 172 -14.53 -8.67 13.51
CA ASP A 172 -15.99 -8.63 13.38
C ASP A 172 -16.57 -7.33 13.96
N ALA A 173 -16.07 -6.86 15.10
CA ALA A 173 -16.47 -5.57 15.68
C ALA A 173 -16.11 -4.37 14.79
N LEU A 174 -14.94 -4.39 14.12
CA LEU A 174 -14.54 -3.34 13.19
C LEU A 174 -15.46 -3.24 11.95
N VAL A 175 -15.95 -4.37 11.45
CA VAL A 175 -16.77 -4.43 10.22
C VAL A 175 -18.27 -4.42 10.50
N ALA A 176 -18.69 -4.55 11.77
CA ALA A 176 -20.10 -4.62 12.17
C ALA A 176 -20.93 -3.43 11.66
N ASN A 177 -20.30 -2.24 11.59
CA ASN A 177 -20.89 -1.06 10.98
C ASN A 177 -20.25 -0.83 9.61
N GLU A 178 -21.06 -1.11 8.57
CA GLU A 178 -20.77 -1.16 7.12
C GLU A 178 -19.37 -0.68 6.69
N PRO A 179 -18.57 -1.53 6.01
CA PRO A 179 -17.22 -1.17 5.62
C PRO A 179 -17.24 0.03 4.66
N PRO A 180 -16.30 0.98 4.81
CA PRO A 180 -16.29 2.17 3.97
C PRO A 180 -16.09 1.79 2.51
N GLU A 181 -17.05 2.15 1.65
CA GLU A 181 -16.84 2.13 0.21
C GLU A 181 -15.52 2.83 -0.10
N PRO A 182 -14.70 2.29 -1.03
CA PRO A 182 -13.51 3.00 -1.45
C PRO A 182 -13.94 4.40 -1.85
N ALA A 183 -13.35 5.41 -1.20
CA ALA A 183 -13.31 6.74 -1.75
C ALA A 183 -12.56 6.59 -3.08
N VAL A 184 -13.29 6.25 -4.13
CA VAL A 184 -12.82 6.38 -5.50
C VAL A 184 -12.45 7.83 -5.53
N ARG A 185 -11.14 8.12 -5.47
CA ARG A 185 -10.61 9.39 -5.95
C ARG A 185 -11.04 9.39 -7.40
N ARG A 186 -12.26 9.88 -7.65
CA ARG A 186 -12.64 10.46 -8.91
C ARG A 186 -11.66 11.60 -9.01
N SER A 187 -10.52 11.31 -9.63
CA SER A 187 -9.71 12.29 -10.29
C SER A 187 -10.71 13.10 -11.09
N ARG A 188 -11.15 14.23 -10.52
CA ARG A 188 -11.69 15.34 -11.28
C ARG A 188 -10.48 15.90 -12.04
N GLY A 189 -9.98 15.11 -12.98
CA GLY A 189 -9.35 15.68 -14.15
C GLY A 189 -10.44 16.56 -14.77
N PRO A 190 -10.17 17.83 -15.06
CA PRO A 190 -11.10 18.61 -15.85
C PRO A 190 -11.29 17.85 -17.15
N LEU A 191 -12.51 17.37 -17.40
CA LEU A 191 -12.92 16.91 -18.71
C LEU A 191 -12.83 18.11 -19.64
N THR A 192 -11.67 18.34 -20.25
CA THR A 192 -11.56 19.14 -21.45
C THR A 192 -12.43 18.47 -22.51
N PRO A 193 -13.50 19.13 -22.99
CA PRO A 193 -14.26 18.59 -24.09
C PRO A 193 -13.36 18.63 -25.33
N VAL A 194 -12.97 17.46 -25.84
CA VAL A 194 -12.40 17.31 -27.17
C VAL A 194 -13.47 17.72 -28.17
N ARG A 195 -13.48 19.01 -28.51
CA ARG A 195 -14.23 19.51 -29.67
C ARG A 195 -13.61 18.89 -30.91
N ARG A 196 -14.44 18.12 -31.59
CA ARG A 196 -14.28 17.62 -32.95
C ARG A 196 -13.60 18.67 -33.85
N LEU A 197 -12.50 18.29 -34.49
CA LEU A 197 -12.03 18.90 -35.73
C LEU A 197 -12.05 17.82 -36.81
N THR A 198 -13.25 17.58 -37.33
CA THR A 198 -13.45 16.98 -38.64
C THR A 198 -13.46 18.09 -39.69
N GLY A 199 -12.45 18.08 -40.56
CA GLY A 199 -12.63 18.27 -42.00
C GLY A 199 -12.89 19.69 -42.54
N ALA A 200 -11.82 20.31 -43.05
CA ALA A 200 -11.77 21.12 -44.29
C ALA A 200 -10.30 21.53 -44.49
N ALA A 201 -9.67 21.54 -45.67
CA ALA A 201 -10.09 21.13 -46.99
C ALA A 201 -8.84 20.77 -47.82
N LEU A 202 -9.11 19.94 -48.80
CA LEU A 202 -8.36 19.67 -50.01
C LEU A 202 -7.77 20.95 -50.65
N GLY A 203 -6.53 20.83 -51.12
CA GLY A 203 -6.14 21.33 -52.44
C GLY A 203 -5.58 22.74 -52.52
N LEU A 204 -4.29 22.82 -52.88
CA LEU A 204 -3.74 23.63 -53.98
C LEU A 204 -2.26 23.19 -54.12
N LEU A 205 -1.95 22.33 -55.09
CA LEU A 205 -1.35 22.73 -56.38
C LEU A 205 -0.04 23.52 -56.18
N ARG A 206 1.11 22.87 -56.36
CA ARG A 206 1.82 22.65 -57.65
C ARG A 206 2.97 23.66 -57.83
N ARG A 207 4.18 23.09 -57.88
CA ARG A 207 5.29 23.38 -58.82
C ARG A 207 6.08 24.69 -58.73
N ARG A 208 7.39 24.45 -58.96
CA ARG A 208 8.44 25.30 -59.59
C ARG A 208 9.08 26.33 -58.65
N THR A 209 10.41 26.50 -58.58
CA THR A 209 11.58 26.15 -59.41
C THR A 209 12.82 26.16 -58.50
N ALA A 210 13.72 25.17 -58.57
CA ALA A 210 15.05 25.25 -59.18
C ALA A 210 15.91 26.47 -58.80
N SER A 211 17.10 26.23 -58.21
CA SER A 211 18.43 26.67 -58.71
C SER A 211 19.47 26.83 -57.59
N GLY A 212 20.70 26.33 -57.83
CA GLY A 212 21.91 26.50 -57.01
C GLY A 212 22.31 25.19 -56.32
N ALA A 213 23.11 24.27 -56.90
CA ALA A 213 24.52 24.40 -57.33
C ALA A 213 25.41 24.98 -56.21
N ASP A 214 26.51 24.38 -55.75
CA ASP A 214 27.21 23.12 -55.99
C ASP A 214 28.28 23.00 -54.84
N PRO A 215 29.39 22.23 -54.91
CA PRO A 215 29.68 21.09 -54.05
C PRO A 215 30.82 21.32 -53.02
N VAL A 216 30.99 20.38 -52.07
CA VAL A 216 32.23 20.24 -51.28
C VAL A 216 32.81 18.84 -51.51
N PRO A 217 34.13 18.74 -51.82
CA PRO A 217 34.72 17.55 -52.42
C PRO A 217 35.00 16.41 -51.44
N THR A 218 34.84 15.20 -51.97
CA THR A 218 35.51 13.97 -51.56
C THR A 218 37.03 14.14 -51.53
N ARG A 219 37.67 13.82 -50.40
CA ARG A 219 39.08 13.48 -50.36
C ARG A 219 39.19 11.98 -50.11
N GLU A 220 39.65 11.28 -51.15
CA GLU A 220 40.21 9.93 -51.09
C GLU A 220 41.38 9.91 -50.12
N GLU A 221 41.41 8.94 -49.20
CA GLU A 221 42.66 8.30 -48.83
C GLU A 221 42.51 6.82 -49.10
N SER A 222 43.09 6.44 -50.24
CA SER A 222 43.38 5.08 -50.64
C SER A 222 44.36 4.46 -49.65
N ASN A 223 43.95 3.28 -49.21
CA ASN A 223 44.75 2.21 -48.64
C ASN A 223 46.01 1.92 -49.47
N GLY A 224 47.08 1.46 -48.83
CA GLY A 224 48.30 1.05 -49.52
C GLY A 224 49.30 0.32 -48.63
N ALA A 225 49.22 -1.01 -48.69
CA ALA A 225 50.28 -2.03 -48.57
C ALA A 225 51.09 -2.14 -47.26
#